data_AF-A0A8T5N3X4-F1
#
_entry.id   AF-A0A8T5N3X4-F1
#
_cell.length_a   1.000
_cell.length_b   1.000
_cell.length_c   1.000
_cell.angle_alpha   90.00
_cell.angle_beta   90.00
_cell.angle_gamma   90.00
#
_symmetry.space_group_name_H-M   'P 1'
#
loop_
_entity.id
_entity.type
_entity.pdbx_description
1 polymer ?
#
loop_
_entity_poly.entity_id
_entity_poly.type
_entity_poly.pdbx_seq_one_letter_code
_entity_poly.pdbx_strand_id
1 'polypeptide(L)'
;MRLKNLAIIYCLILVSVFVSAETCSIETSCSPDNTIMKLADSINSHGELWSQTNYDYFLCCDFQRSHECTGANKIISLSAATNAHAEVPDADTSLYANDVCYGNFECRSTIEECSSDAGEMGLISLSDYNNAHIGAFGDVNYLVKICCAGVCTSGYTYVDGECTREQLIYWSDDLGNFISQTNAKLGYTTVLLNLKNSGLSEGTSVVFQIYEENAIISDSFI
;
A
#
# COMPACT_ATOMS: atom_id res chain seq x y z
N MET A 1 56.82 -15.63 22.26
CA MET A 1 55.89 -15.18 21.20
C MET A 1 54.54 -14.96 21.87
N ARG A 2 54.15 -13.70 22.14
CA ARG A 2 52.92 -13.36 22.87
C ARG A 2 51.80 -13.09 21.85
N LEU A 3 50.79 -13.97 21.79
CA LEU A 3 49.56 -13.69 21.06
C LEU A 3 48.81 -12.56 21.79
N LYS A 4 48.65 -11.44 21.09
CA LYS A 4 47.78 -10.34 21.53
C LYS A 4 46.34 -10.81 21.31
N ASN A 5 45.56 -10.87 22.38
CA ASN A 5 44.13 -11.14 22.35
C ASN A 5 43.45 -10.08 21.47
N LEU A 6 43.09 -10.46 20.25
CA LEU A 6 42.26 -9.67 19.36
C LEU A 6 40.81 -9.86 19.85
N ALA A 7 40.33 -8.94 20.68
CA ALA A 7 38.93 -8.89 21.07
C ALA A 7 38.11 -8.49 19.83
N ILE A 8 37.49 -9.46 19.16
CA ILE A 8 36.52 -9.21 18.10
C ILE A 8 35.26 -8.69 18.79
N ILE A 9 35.06 -7.37 18.76
CA ILE A 9 33.81 -6.73 19.17
C ILE A 9 32.80 -7.01 18.05
N TYR A 10 31.93 -7.99 18.25
CA TYR A 10 30.73 -8.16 17.43
C TYR A 10 29.80 -6.97 17.73
N CYS A 11 29.86 -5.95 16.89
CA CYS A 11 28.87 -4.88 16.89
C CYS A 11 27.61 -5.41 16.20
N LEU A 12 26.68 -5.93 17.00
CA LEU A 12 25.40 -6.45 16.55
C LEU A 12 24.51 -5.23 16.22
N ILE A 13 24.57 -4.77 14.97
CA ILE A 13 23.72 -3.69 14.47
C ILE A 13 22.32 -4.29 14.27
N LEU A 14 21.46 -4.11 15.27
CA LEU A 14 20.04 -4.39 15.19
C LEU A 14 19.39 -3.32 14.30
N VAL A 15 19.26 -3.61 13.01
CA VAL A 15 18.50 -2.77 12.08
C VAL A 15 17.02 -3.13 12.25
N SER A 16 16.32 -2.40 13.11
CA SER A 16 14.86 -2.51 13.20
C SER A 16 14.27 -1.82 11.96
N VAL A 17 13.83 -2.62 10.99
CA VAL A 17 13.04 -2.13 9.86
C VAL A 17 11.61 -1.94 10.35
N PHE A 18 11.15 -0.71 10.44
CA PHE A 18 9.73 -0.43 10.68
C PHE A 18 8.99 -0.60 9.35
N VAL A 19 8.23 -1.69 9.22
CA VAL A 19 7.25 -1.83 8.14
C VAL A 19 5.99 -1.13 8.62
N SER A 20 5.66 0.00 8.00
CA SER A 20 4.38 0.69 8.23
C SER A 20 3.40 0.18 7.18
N ALA A 21 2.31 -0.46 7.62
CA ALA A 21 1.21 -0.76 6.72
C ALA A 21 0.47 0.53 6.37
N GLU A 22 0.06 0.67 5.11
CA GLU A 22 -0.86 1.73 4.70
C GLU A 22 -2.19 1.58 5.47
N THR A 23 -2.72 2.71 5.93
CA THR A 23 -3.95 2.74 6.73
C THR A 23 -4.86 3.87 6.28
N CYS A 24 -6.17 3.64 6.42
CA CYS A 24 -7.16 4.68 6.25
C CYS A 24 -8.07 4.74 7.49
N SER A 25 -8.41 5.95 7.92
CA SER A 25 -9.19 6.23 9.12
C SER A 25 -10.05 7.48 8.94
N ILE A 26 -11.08 7.62 9.78
CA ILE A 26 -11.85 8.86 9.84
C ILE A 26 -11.14 9.84 10.76
N GLU A 27 -10.79 11.00 10.23
CA GLU A 27 -10.05 12.07 10.90
C GLU A 27 -10.82 13.39 10.87
N THR A 28 -10.39 14.37 11.67
CA THR A 28 -10.93 15.74 11.65
C THR A 28 -10.09 16.71 10.81
N SER A 29 -9.02 16.21 10.19
CA SER A 29 -8.19 16.97 9.28
C SER A 29 -7.50 16.02 8.31
N CYS A 30 -7.38 16.44 7.05
CA CYS A 30 -6.77 15.63 6.01
C CYS A 30 -6.11 16.52 4.95
N SER A 31 -5.01 16.04 4.36
CA SER A 31 -4.57 16.62 3.08
C SER A 31 -5.64 16.33 2.01
N PRO A 32 -5.96 17.28 1.11
CA PRO A 32 -6.90 17.02 0.02
C PRO A 32 -6.54 15.78 -0.80
N ASP A 33 -5.24 15.59 -1.08
CA ASP A 33 -4.73 14.45 -1.87
C ASP A 33 -4.81 13.12 -1.12
N ASN A 34 -5.03 13.14 0.19
CA ASN A 34 -5.20 11.97 1.06
C ASN A 34 -6.68 11.68 1.38
N THR A 35 -7.59 12.59 1.02
CA THR A 35 -9.00 12.54 1.39
C THR A 35 -9.78 11.70 0.39
N ILE A 36 -10.34 10.57 0.78
CA ILE A 36 -11.22 9.78 -0.09
C ILE A 36 -12.58 10.49 -0.23
N MET A 37 -13.16 10.88 0.90
CA MET A 37 -14.47 11.53 0.98
C MET A 37 -14.61 12.25 2.32
N LYS A 38 -15.70 13.01 2.50
CA LYS A 38 -16.01 13.67 3.77
C LYS A 38 -17.34 13.20 4.34
N LEU A 39 -17.49 13.38 5.64
CA LEU A 39 -18.52 12.78 6.47
C LEU A 39 -19.08 13.83 7.44
N ALA A 40 -20.39 13.92 7.56
CA ALA A 40 -21.07 14.77 8.54
C ALA A 40 -20.66 14.47 10.00
N ASP A 41 -20.35 13.20 10.31
CA ASP A 41 -19.88 12.74 11.62
C ASP A 41 -18.94 11.53 11.44
N SER A 42 -18.29 11.10 12.51
CA SER A 42 -17.48 9.88 12.59
C SER A 42 -18.28 8.57 12.56
N ILE A 43 -19.56 8.62 12.96
CA ILE A 43 -20.49 7.48 12.98
C ILE A 43 -21.88 7.98 12.56
N ASN A 44 -22.67 7.16 11.87
CA ASN A 44 -24.05 7.52 11.47
C ASN A 44 -24.10 8.71 10.53
N SER A 45 -23.15 8.74 9.61
CA SER A 45 -22.88 9.90 8.79
C SER A 45 -23.51 9.81 7.42
N HIS A 46 -23.96 10.96 6.92
CA HIS A 46 -24.08 11.17 5.47
C HIS A 46 -22.70 11.44 4.87
N GLY A 47 -22.53 11.10 3.60
CA GLY A 47 -21.31 11.34 2.85
C GLY A 47 -21.38 12.59 1.98
N GLU A 48 -20.21 13.12 1.65
CA GLU A 48 -20.03 14.05 0.54
C GLU A 48 -18.71 13.77 -0.21
N LEU A 49 -18.64 14.20 -1.47
CA LEU A 49 -17.43 14.06 -2.28
C LEU A 49 -16.26 14.82 -1.63
N TRP A 50 -15.03 14.34 -1.82
CA TRP A 50 -13.80 14.94 -1.25
C TRP A 50 -13.64 16.44 -1.57
N SER A 51 -14.20 16.90 -2.69
CA SER A 51 -14.13 18.28 -3.18
C SER A 51 -15.17 19.22 -2.54
N GLN A 52 -16.15 18.69 -1.82
CA GLN A 52 -17.13 19.49 -1.08
C GLN A 52 -16.53 20.04 0.22
N THR A 53 -17.19 21.00 0.85
CA THR A 53 -16.67 21.71 2.04
C THR A 53 -17.71 21.88 3.14
N ASN A 54 -18.74 21.02 3.18
CA ASN A 54 -19.82 21.16 4.16
C ASN A 54 -19.49 20.43 5.46
N TYR A 55 -18.58 19.44 5.41
CA TYR A 55 -18.28 18.54 6.51
C TYR A 55 -16.83 18.60 7.00
N ASP A 56 -16.66 18.37 8.31
CA ASP A 56 -15.40 18.48 9.05
C ASP A 56 -14.76 17.12 9.39
N TYR A 57 -15.41 16.00 9.04
CA TYR A 57 -14.80 14.67 9.14
C TYR A 57 -14.39 14.17 7.75
N PHE A 58 -13.25 13.49 7.70
CA PHE A 58 -12.59 13.07 6.47
C PHE A 58 -12.26 11.59 6.57
N LEU A 59 -12.59 10.80 5.55
CA LEU A 59 -11.98 9.49 5.39
C LEU A 59 -10.60 9.70 4.74
N CYS A 60 -9.55 9.57 5.54
CA CYS A 60 -8.17 9.82 5.17
C CYS A 60 -7.41 8.53 4.96
N CYS A 61 -6.44 8.56 4.06
CA CYS A 61 -5.37 7.57 4.02
C CYS A 61 -4.01 8.22 4.33
N ASP A 62 -3.03 7.44 4.78
CA ASP A 62 -1.65 7.91 5.00
C ASP A 62 -0.81 8.02 3.71
N PHE A 63 -1.43 7.78 2.55
CA PHE A 63 -0.86 7.88 1.20
C PHE A 63 -1.77 8.69 0.25
N GLN A 64 -1.16 9.20 -0.81
CA GLN A 64 -1.79 10.04 -1.84
C GLN A 64 -2.14 9.23 -3.09
N ARG A 65 -3.35 9.44 -3.64
CA ARG A 65 -3.79 8.83 -4.90
C ARG A 65 -4.71 9.78 -5.69
N SER A 66 -5.01 9.40 -6.93
CA SER A 66 -5.96 10.11 -7.80
C SER A 66 -7.41 9.87 -7.37
N HIS A 67 -8.28 10.88 -7.45
CA HIS A 67 -9.73 10.74 -7.28
C HIS A 67 -10.48 10.44 -8.59
N GLU A 68 -9.77 10.27 -9.70
CA GLU A 68 -10.37 10.01 -11.01
C GLU A 68 -11.06 8.65 -11.05
N CYS A 69 -12.35 8.62 -11.37
CA CYS A 69 -13.10 7.38 -11.55
C CYS A 69 -12.79 6.75 -12.91
N THR A 70 -12.21 5.56 -12.87
CA THR A 70 -11.89 4.73 -14.05
C THR A 70 -12.95 3.66 -14.33
N GLY A 71 -13.96 3.55 -13.46
CA GLY A 71 -14.97 2.50 -13.46
C GLY A 71 -14.58 1.23 -12.69
N ALA A 72 -13.28 0.98 -12.50
CA ALA A 72 -12.79 -0.15 -11.71
C ALA A 72 -12.46 0.23 -10.26
N ASN A 73 -12.22 1.52 -9.98
CA ASN A 73 -11.75 2.04 -8.69
C ASN A 73 -12.81 2.71 -7.83
N LYS A 74 -14.06 2.25 -7.97
CA LYS A 74 -15.18 2.73 -7.17
C LYS A 74 -15.11 2.14 -5.76
N ILE A 75 -15.15 2.99 -4.74
CA ILE A 75 -15.21 2.60 -3.34
C ILE A 75 -16.66 2.42 -2.89
N ILE A 76 -17.50 3.42 -3.15
CA ILE A 76 -18.95 3.44 -2.93
C ILE A 76 -19.56 4.43 -3.94
N SER A 77 -20.90 4.42 -4.08
CA SER A 77 -21.62 5.49 -4.77
C SER A 77 -22.48 6.29 -3.78
N LEU A 78 -22.64 7.59 -4.02
CA LEU A 78 -23.44 8.51 -3.19
C LEU A 78 -24.71 8.98 -3.94
N SER A 79 -25.82 9.10 -3.21
CA SER A 79 -27.11 9.53 -3.78
C SER A 79 -27.11 11.00 -4.23
N ALA A 80 -26.20 11.80 -3.70
CA ALA A 80 -25.97 13.21 -4.05
C ALA A 80 -24.48 13.57 -3.83
N ALA A 81 -24.05 14.75 -4.29
CA ALA A 81 -22.69 15.22 -4.07
C ALA A 81 -22.38 15.55 -2.59
N THR A 82 -23.41 15.88 -1.80
CA THR A 82 -23.35 16.15 -0.35
C THR A 82 -24.65 15.71 0.31
N ASN A 83 -24.64 15.56 1.64
CA ASN A 83 -25.78 15.09 2.42
C ASN A 83 -26.39 13.80 1.86
N ALA A 84 -25.51 12.89 1.42
CA ALA A 84 -25.87 11.72 0.68
C ALA A 84 -25.85 10.46 1.54
N HIS A 85 -26.74 9.52 1.19
CA HIS A 85 -26.61 8.14 1.61
C HIS A 85 -25.65 7.41 0.67
N ALA A 86 -25.13 6.27 1.10
CA ALA A 86 -24.23 5.44 0.33
C ALA A 86 -24.90 4.17 -0.22
N GLU A 87 -24.31 3.63 -1.28
CA GLU A 87 -24.50 2.25 -1.74
C GLU A 87 -23.14 1.57 -1.92
N VAL A 88 -23.13 0.24 -1.82
CA VAL A 88 -21.94 -0.59 -2.00
C VAL A 88 -21.35 -0.48 -3.42
N PRO A 89 -20.04 -0.73 -3.60
CA PRO A 89 -19.39 -0.58 -4.91
C PRO A 89 -19.96 -1.54 -5.98
N ASP A 90 -20.40 -2.73 -5.58
CA ASP A 90 -20.92 -3.75 -6.50
C ASP A 90 -22.38 -3.52 -6.91
N ALA A 91 -23.01 -2.46 -6.38
CA ALA A 91 -24.36 -2.09 -6.78
C ALA A 91 -24.34 -1.41 -8.16
N ASP A 92 -25.22 -1.89 -9.04
CA ASP A 92 -25.51 -1.26 -10.34
C ASP A 92 -26.89 -0.60 -10.27
N THR A 93 -26.95 0.55 -9.58
CA THR A 93 -28.17 1.37 -9.55
C THR A 93 -27.92 2.72 -10.20
N SER A 94 -28.84 3.14 -11.07
CA SER A 94 -28.82 4.50 -11.62
C SER A 94 -29.23 5.58 -10.61
N LEU A 95 -29.50 5.20 -9.35
CA LEU A 95 -29.97 6.11 -8.30
C LEU A 95 -28.83 6.86 -7.60
N TYR A 96 -27.60 6.38 -7.70
CA TYR A 96 -26.44 6.95 -7.02
C TYR A 96 -25.38 7.33 -8.06
N ALA A 97 -25.52 8.52 -8.64
CA ALA A 97 -24.68 8.96 -9.75
C ALA A 97 -23.32 9.57 -9.32
N ASN A 98 -23.02 9.59 -8.02
CA ASN A 98 -21.84 10.28 -7.47
C ASN A 98 -20.86 9.25 -6.90
N ASP A 99 -20.02 8.69 -7.77
CA ASP A 99 -19.02 7.71 -7.37
C ASP A 99 -17.92 8.34 -6.51
N VAL A 100 -17.54 7.64 -5.45
CA VAL A 100 -16.34 7.93 -4.66
C VAL A 100 -15.25 6.99 -5.15
N CYS A 101 -14.21 7.55 -5.76
CA CYS A 101 -13.10 6.79 -6.32
C CYS A 101 -11.78 7.25 -5.70
N TYR A 102 -10.84 6.32 -5.54
CA TYR A 102 -9.51 6.63 -5.04
C TYR A 102 -8.48 5.64 -5.55
N GLY A 103 -7.42 6.17 -6.15
CA GLY A 103 -6.32 5.42 -6.73
C GLY A 103 -6.76 4.37 -7.72
N ASN A 104 -6.30 3.15 -7.50
CA ASN A 104 -6.51 1.96 -8.29
C ASN A 104 -7.13 0.85 -7.43
N PHE A 105 -7.90 1.22 -6.42
CA PHE A 105 -8.55 0.22 -5.58
C PHE A 105 -9.50 -0.67 -6.38
N GLU A 106 -9.69 -1.89 -5.91
CA GLU A 106 -10.82 -2.75 -6.25
C GLU A 106 -11.48 -3.08 -4.92
N CYS A 107 -12.71 -2.59 -4.79
CA CYS A 107 -13.45 -2.64 -3.54
C CYS A 107 -14.62 -3.58 -3.66
N ARG A 108 -14.89 -4.32 -2.58
CA ARG A 108 -16.07 -5.15 -2.44
C ARG A 108 -16.77 -4.87 -1.12
N SER A 109 -18.05 -5.22 -1.06
CA SER A 109 -18.81 -5.23 0.19
C SER A 109 -18.86 -6.62 0.82
N THR A 110 -18.82 -6.70 2.15
CA THR A 110 -18.89 -7.96 2.90
C THR A 110 -19.39 -7.75 4.32
N ILE A 111 -19.87 -8.81 4.98
CA ILE A 111 -20.13 -8.80 6.43
C ILE A 111 -18.98 -9.43 7.25
N GLU A 112 -18.02 -10.05 6.56
CA GLU A 112 -16.82 -10.66 7.15
C GLU A 112 -15.68 -9.64 7.28
N GLU A 113 -14.59 -9.99 7.96
CA GLU A 113 -13.39 -9.13 7.97
C GLU A 113 -12.74 -9.02 6.59
N CYS A 114 -12.01 -7.92 6.35
CA CYS A 114 -11.20 -7.77 5.15
C CYS A 114 -10.03 -8.76 5.18
N SER A 115 -9.75 -9.38 4.04
CA SER A 115 -8.74 -10.42 3.93
C SER A 115 -7.34 -9.81 3.81
N SER A 116 -6.56 -9.90 4.89
CA SER A 116 -5.14 -9.53 4.86
C SER A 116 -4.34 -10.37 3.85
N ASP A 117 -4.72 -11.63 3.65
CA ASP A 117 -4.08 -12.54 2.69
C ASP A 117 -4.30 -12.12 1.24
N ALA A 118 -5.41 -11.41 0.97
CA ALA A 118 -5.71 -10.79 -0.32
C ALA A 118 -5.19 -9.35 -0.43
N GLY A 119 -4.48 -8.83 0.59
CA GLY A 119 -4.01 -7.45 0.63
C GLY A 119 -5.14 -6.42 0.76
N GLU A 120 -6.29 -6.83 1.30
CA GLU A 120 -7.41 -5.92 1.52
C GLU A 120 -7.22 -5.10 2.79
N MET A 121 -7.60 -3.84 2.71
CA MET A 121 -7.75 -2.95 3.85
C MET A 121 -9.22 -2.55 4.04
N GLY A 122 -9.60 -2.37 5.29
CA GLY A 122 -10.91 -1.83 5.66
C GLY A 122 -10.93 -0.31 5.56
N LEU A 123 -11.90 0.24 4.85
CA LEU A 123 -12.04 1.70 4.72
C LEU A 123 -13.14 2.24 5.63
N ILE A 124 -14.36 1.75 5.46
CA ILE A 124 -15.57 2.20 6.16
C ILE A 124 -16.54 1.03 6.33
N SER A 125 -17.54 1.23 7.19
CA SER A 125 -18.70 0.34 7.29
C SER A 125 -19.98 1.10 6.95
N LEU A 126 -20.97 0.37 6.44
CA LEU A 126 -22.29 0.84 6.04
C LEU A 126 -23.38 0.14 6.87
N SER A 127 -24.48 0.86 7.11
CA SER A 127 -25.63 0.32 7.84
C SER A 127 -26.43 -0.71 7.04
N ASP A 128 -26.35 -0.66 5.71
CA ASP A 128 -27.04 -1.56 4.75
C ASP A 128 -26.27 -1.54 3.40
N TYR A 129 -26.71 -2.29 2.40
CA TYR A 129 -26.11 -2.34 1.06
C TYR A 129 -26.47 -1.12 0.18
N ASN A 130 -27.58 -0.47 0.46
CA ASN A 130 -28.06 0.73 -0.23
C ASN A 130 -28.76 1.65 0.78
N ASN A 131 -28.98 2.91 0.40
CA ASN A 131 -29.60 3.90 1.29
C ASN A 131 -28.95 3.93 2.68
N ALA A 132 -27.64 3.69 2.71
CA ALA A 132 -26.92 3.40 3.93
C ALA A 132 -26.31 4.66 4.52
N HIS A 133 -26.26 4.70 5.84
CA HIS A 133 -25.42 5.62 6.57
C HIS A 133 -24.01 5.04 6.67
N ILE A 134 -23.02 5.92 6.81
CA ILE A 134 -21.60 5.56 6.85
C ILE A 134 -21.10 5.63 8.30
N GLY A 135 -20.31 4.64 8.70
CA GLY A 135 -19.63 4.59 9.98
C GLY A 135 -18.17 4.22 9.83
N ALA A 136 -17.42 4.41 10.92
CA ALA A 136 -16.04 3.94 11.02
C ALA A 136 -15.96 2.43 10.73
N PHE A 137 -14.87 2.02 10.09
CA PHE A 137 -14.63 0.60 9.81
C PHE A 137 -14.64 -0.22 11.11
N GLY A 138 -15.42 -1.30 11.13
CA GLY A 138 -15.54 -2.18 12.29
C GLY A 138 -16.52 -1.72 13.37
N ASP A 139 -17.29 -0.64 13.15
CA ASP A 139 -18.39 -0.29 14.06
C ASP A 139 -19.44 -1.42 14.10
N VAL A 140 -19.78 -1.87 15.30
CA VAL A 140 -20.68 -3.01 15.54
C VAL A 140 -22.11 -2.79 15.03
N ASN A 141 -22.53 -1.56 14.77
CA ASN A 141 -23.85 -1.22 14.23
C ASN A 141 -23.88 -1.14 12.70
N TYR A 142 -22.71 -1.26 12.04
CA TYR A 142 -22.55 -1.11 10.59
C TYR A 142 -21.94 -2.40 10.05
N LEU A 143 -22.83 -3.35 9.74
CA LEU A 143 -22.42 -4.73 9.44
C LEU A 143 -21.79 -4.88 8.05
N VAL A 144 -22.08 -3.96 7.11
CA VAL A 144 -21.57 -4.05 5.74
C VAL A 144 -20.25 -3.31 5.65
N LYS A 145 -19.14 -4.04 5.57
CA LYS A 145 -17.79 -3.51 5.47
C LYS A 145 -17.40 -3.28 4.01
N ILE A 146 -16.69 -2.17 3.78
CA ILE A 146 -16.05 -1.87 2.50
C ILE A 146 -14.58 -2.23 2.60
N CYS A 147 -14.21 -3.31 1.90
CA CYS A 147 -12.85 -3.83 1.82
C CYS A 147 -12.27 -3.53 0.45
N CYS A 148 -11.08 -2.95 0.40
CA CYS A 148 -10.42 -2.58 -0.83
C CYS A 148 -9.01 -3.13 -0.88
N ALA A 149 -8.61 -3.66 -2.04
CA ALA A 149 -7.22 -3.97 -2.35
C ALA A 149 -6.76 -3.06 -3.49
N GLY A 150 -5.49 -2.69 -3.57
CA GLY A 150 -5.02 -1.98 -4.76
C GLY A 150 -4.78 -2.95 -5.92
N VAL A 151 -5.20 -2.55 -7.11
CA VAL A 151 -5.03 -3.32 -8.35
C VAL A 151 -3.76 -2.92 -9.07
N CYS A 152 -2.81 -3.84 -9.15
CA CYS A 152 -1.57 -3.56 -9.83
C CYS A 152 -1.62 -3.89 -11.31
N THR A 153 -0.96 -3.06 -12.12
CA THR A 153 -0.69 -3.38 -13.53
C THR A 153 0.00 -4.74 -13.65
N SER A 154 -0.30 -5.51 -14.69
CA SER A 154 0.31 -6.82 -14.93
C SER A 154 1.84 -6.78 -14.77
N GLY A 155 2.40 -7.71 -13.98
CA GLY A 155 3.82 -7.74 -13.59
C GLY A 155 4.15 -6.98 -12.29
N TYR A 156 3.14 -6.46 -11.59
CA TYR A 156 3.25 -5.83 -10.29
C TYR A 156 2.35 -6.55 -9.29
N THR A 157 2.83 -6.66 -8.05
CA THR A 157 2.13 -7.20 -6.89
C THR A 157 1.85 -6.07 -5.92
N TYR A 158 0.64 -6.05 -5.36
CA TYR A 158 0.29 -5.09 -4.32
C TYR A 158 0.96 -5.54 -3.01
N VAL A 159 1.92 -4.75 -2.54
CA VAL A 159 2.65 -5.04 -1.30
C VAL A 159 2.78 -3.74 -0.53
N ASP A 160 2.35 -3.76 0.72
CA ASP A 160 2.36 -2.58 1.61
C ASP A 160 1.74 -1.34 0.96
N GLY A 161 0.66 -1.54 0.21
CA GLY A 161 -0.11 -0.43 -0.32
C GLY A 161 0.39 0.22 -1.62
N GLU A 162 1.56 -0.22 -2.10
CA GLU A 162 2.06 0.16 -3.41
C GLU A 162 2.05 -1.01 -4.39
N CYS A 163 1.81 -0.67 -5.65
CA CYS A 163 2.07 -1.60 -6.74
C CYS A 163 3.55 -1.68 -6.99
N THR A 164 4.14 -2.76 -6.50
CA THR A 164 5.56 -3.02 -6.66
C THR A 164 5.75 -4.08 -7.71
N ARG A 165 6.71 -3.89 -8.59
CA ARG A 165 6.99 -4.88 -9.63
C ARG A 165 7.40 -6.17 -8.92
N GLU A 166 6.88 -7.31 -9.38
CA GLU A 166 7.21 -8.68 -8.93
C GLU A 166 8.63 -8.72 -8.37
N GLN A 167 8.79 -9.11 -7.09
CA GLN A 167 10.07 -9.26 -6.38
C GLN A 167 11.30 -8.84 -7.21
N LEU A 168 11.61 -7.55 -7.24
CA LEU A 168 12.81 -7.11 -7.93
C LEU A 168 13.99 -7.39 -6.99
N ILE A 169 14.58 -8.57 -7.15
CA ILE A 169 15.98 -8.77 -6.82
C ILE A 169 16.75 -8.08 -7.94
N TYR A 170 17.34 -6.92 -7.63
CA TYR A 170 18.13 -6.17 -8.59
C TYR A 170 19.41 -5.65 -7.99
N TRP A 171 20.40 -5.48 -8.86
CA TRP A 171 21.63 -4.78 -8.52
C TRP A 171 21.43 -3.28 -8.71
N SER A 172 21.97 -2.46 -7.80
CA SER A 172 22.10 -1.02 -7.99
C SER A 172 23.54 -0.55 -7.83
N ASP A 173 23.84 0.64 -8.32
CA ASP A 173 25.07 1.36 -7.95
C ASP A 173 25.02 1.86 -6.49
N ASP A 174 26.08 2.54 -6.06
CA ASP A 174 26.23 3.12 -4.72
C ASP A 174 25.29 4.32 -4.45
N LEU A 175 24.61 4.82 -5.49
CA LEU A 175 23.58 5.86 -5.40
C LEU A 175 22.16 5.27 -5.41
N GLY A 176 22.01 3.95 -5.53
CA GLY A 176 20.72 3.27 -5.58
C GLY A 176 20.10 3.18 -6.98
N ASN A 177 20.81 3.59 -8.04
CA ASN A 177 20.31 3.47 -9.41
C ASN A 177 20.40 2.02 -9.89
N PHE A 178 19.33 1.50 -10.48
CA PHE A 178 19.30 0.16 -11.07
C PHE A 178 20.45 -0.05 -12.08
N ILE A 179 21.15 -1.18 -11.96
CA ILE A 179 22.17 -1.62 -12.91
C ILE A 179 21.83 -3.02 -13.43
N SER A 180 21.80 -3.19 -14.75
CA SER A 180 21.75 -4.50 -15.40
C SER A 180 23.15 -5.03 -15.73
N GLN A 181 24.11 -4.11 -15.93
CA GLN A 181 25.53 -4.36 -16.16
C GLN A 181 26.32 -3.13 -15.67
N THR A 182 27.52 -3.33 -15.14
CA THR A 182 28.44 -2.23 -14.82
C THR A 182 29.87 -2.67 -15.08
N ASN A 183 30.69 -1.76 -15.62
CA ASN A 183 32.11 -2.01 -15.77
C ASN A 183 32.79 -1.88 -14.40
N ALA A 184 33.42 -2.95 -13.94
CA ALA A 184 34.28 -2.88 -12.77
C ALA A 184 35.44 -1.90 -13.02
N LYS A 185 35.56 -0.89 -12.17
CA LYS A 185 36.68 0.07 -12.20
C LYS A 185 37.87 -0.53 -11.44
N LEU A 186 39.10 -0.25 -11.91
CA LEU A 186 40.32 -0.58 -11.18
C LEU A 186 40.29 0.04 -9.78
N GLY A 187 40.46 -0.80 -8.75
CA GLY A 187 40.23 -0.43 -7.36
C GLY A 187 38.97 -1.11 -6.83
N TYR A 188 38.00 -0.31 -6.39
CA TYR A 188 36.74 -0.81 -5.82
C TYR A 188 35.55 -0.37 -6.69
N THR A 189 34.63 -1.30 -6.93
CA THR A 189 33.30 -1.04 -7.48
C THR A 189 32.28 -1.51 -6.46
N THR A 190 31.43 -0.60 -5.98
CA THR A 190 30.35 -0.93 -5.05
C THR A 190 29.09 -1.21 -5.85
N VAL A 191 28.47 -2.36 -5.59
CA VAL A 191 27.13 -2.71 -6.06
C VAL A 191 26.28 -3.13 -4.87
N LEU A 192 24.99 -2.85 -4.91
CA LEU A 192 24.05 -3.21 -3.85
C LEU A 192 23.04 -4.22 -4.40
N LEU A 193 22.88 -5.35 -3.70
CA LEU A 193 21.76 -6.26 -3.95
C LEU A 193 20.53 -5.70 -3.22
N ASN A 194 19.57 -5.21 -3.98
CA ASN A 194 18.30 -4.73 -3.45
C ASN A 194 17.30 -5.89 -3.46
N LEU A 195 16.83 -6.27 -2.28
CA LEU A 195 15.67 -7.16 -2.13
C LEU A 195 14.51 -6.32 -1.61
N LYS A 196 13.60 -5.97 -2.52
CA LYS A 196 12.35 -5.28 -2.15
C LYS A 196 11.21 -6.28 -2.20
N ASN A 197 10.35 -6.25 -1.19
CA ASN A 197 9.12 -7.05 -1.11
C ASN A 197 9.36 -8.54 -1.33
N SER A 198 10.46 -9.04 -0.77
CA SER A 198 10.91 -10.42 -0.96
C SER A 198 9.98 -11.44 -0.29
N GLY A 199 9.04 -11.02 0.55
CA GLY A 199 8.21 -11.91 1.35
C GLY A 199 9.01 -12.83 2.29
N LEU A 200 10.32 -12.59 2.43
CA LEU A 200 11.18 -13.38 3.30
C LEU A 200 10.97 -12.91 4.75
N SER A 201 10.77 -13.87 5.65
CA SER A 201 10.67 -13.59 7.08
C SER A 201 11.97 -12.99 7.62
N GLU A 202 11.88 -12.22 8.70
CA GLU A 202 13.06 -11.72 9.41
C GLU A 202 14.03 -12.87 9.76
N GLY A 203 15.33 -12.63 9.59
CA GLY A 203 16.37 -13.63 9.83
C GLY A 203 16.59 -14.62 8.68
N THR A 204 15.87 -14.48 7.56
CA THR A 204 16.13 -15.29 6.36
C THR A 204 17.55 -15.03 5.84
N SER A 205 18.33 -16.10 5.68
CA SER A 205 19.65 -16.03 5.06
C SER A 205 19.51 -15.93 3.54
N VAL A 206 20.07 -14.87 2.96
CA VAL A 206 20.12 -14.67 1.51
C VAL A 206 21.53 -14.99 1.02
N VAL A 207 21.64 -15.92 0.08
CA VAL A 207 22.91 -16.28 -0.57
C VAL A 207 22.84 -15.84 -2.03
N PHE A 208 23.84 -15.10 -2.48
CA PHE A 208 23.97 -14.68 -3.88
C PHE A 208 25.39 -15.01 -4.38
N GLN A 209 25.52 -15.12 -5.70
CA GLN A 209 26.79 -15.33 -6.37
C GLN A 209 27.02 -14.20 -7.38
N ILE A 210 28.24 -13.70 -7.43
CA ILE A 210 28.69 -12.71 -8.41
C ILE A 210 29.61 -13.45 -9.37
N TYR A 211 29.33 -13.35 -10.67
CA TYR A 211 30.17 -13.89 -11.73
C TYR A 211 30.83 -12.75 -12.50
N GLU A 212 32.09 -12.91 -12.87
CA GLU A 212 32.79 -11.96 -13.73
C GLU A 212 33.03 -12.61 -15.09
N GLU A 213 32.49 -12.06 -16.18
CA GLU A 213 32.92 -12.48 -17.51
C GLU A 213 34.25 -11.78 -17.86
N ASN A 214 35.38 -12.39 -17.52
CA ASN A 214 36.68 -11.92 -18.01
C ASN A 214 37.38 -12.96 -18.89
N ALA A 215 38.06 -12.50 -19.94
CA ALA A 215 38.67 -13.35 -20.96
C ALA A 215 40.03 -13.97 -20.53
N ILE A 216 40.50 -13.69 -19.32
CA ILE A 216 41.92 -13.88 -18.94
C ILE A 216 42.06 -14.89 -17.79
N ILE A 217 41.05 -15.09 -16.94
CA ILE A 217 41.10 -16.05 -15.83
C ILE A 217 39.75 -16.79 -15.81
N SER A 218 39.76 -18.12 -15.99
CA SER A 218 38.53 -18.91 -15.85
C SER A 218 38.04 -18.83 -14.41
N ASP A 219 36.75 -18.54 -14.22
CA ASP A 219 36.08 -18.38 -12.93
C ASP A 219 36.33 -19.55 -11.97
N SER A 220 37.38 -19.45 -11.16
CA SER A 220 37.53 -20.22 -9.93
C SER A 220 37.25 -19.26 -8.78
N PHE A 221 36.02 -19.35 -8.27
CA PHE A 221 35.46 -18.78 -7.03
C PHE A 221 36.38 -17.80 -6.25
N ILE A 222 35.94 -16.54 -6.15
CA ILE A 222 36.38 -15.59 -5.11
C ILE A 222 35.60 -15.88 -3.82
#